data_AF-A0A944BUT9-F1
#
_entry.id   AF-A0A944BUT9-F1
#
_cell.length_a   1.000
_cell.length_b   1.000
_cell.length_c   1.000
_cell.angle_alpha   90.00
_cell.angle_beta   90.00
_cell.angle_gamma   90.00
#
_symmetry.space_group_name_H-M   'P 1'
#
loop_
_entity.id
_entity.type
_entity.pdbx_description
1 polymer ?
#
loop_
_entity_poly.entity_id
_entity_poly.type
_entity_poly.pdbx_seq_one_letter_code
_entity_poly.pdbx_strand_id
1 'polypeptide(L)'
;MSRSILHCDMNNFYASVECMLDPTLKKYPVAVCGSVEERHGIVLAKNYAAKAFGVATGDAVWQAKQKCKDLVIVPPHYEEYIKYSKLARSVYSRFTDQVEPYGMDECWLDISGTEKLYGSPERVANEIKEIIKFELGLTISVGVSFNKIFAKLGSDMKKPDAITVIEKDTFRDKIWGLPAADLLGVGRATQRVLDSY
;
A
#
# COMPACT_ATOMS: atom_id res chain seq x y z
N MET A 1 6.30 23.15 -16.55
CA MET A 1 7.19 22.11 -15.98
C MET A 1 6.45 20.78 -15.98
N SER A 2 7.13 19.66 -16.23
CA SER A 2 6.54 18.33 -16.03
C SER A 2 6.44 18.07 -14.52
N ARG A 3 5.33 17.49 -14.06
CA ARG A 3 5.20 17.07 -12.67
C ARG A 3 5.81 15.69 -12.47
N SER A 4 6.36 15.46 -11.29
CA SER A 4 6.90 14.18 -10.83
C SER A 4 6.20 13.81 -9.52
N ILE A 5 5.22 12.91 -9.61
CA ILE A 5 4.37 12.48 -8.51
C ILE A 5 4.73 11.05 -8.12
N LEU A 6 4.99 10.85 -6.83
CA LEU A 6 5.09 9.54 -6.21
C LEU A 6 3.77 9.22 -5.50
N HIS A 7 3.36 7.96 -5.53
CA HIS A 7 2.37 7.42 -4.61
C HIS A 7 3.03 6.30 -3.83
N CYS A 8 3.21 6.49 -2.53
CA CYS A 8 3.82 5.53 -1.62
C CYS A 8 2.73 4.81 -0.83
N ASP A 9 2.76 3.48 -0.82
CA ASP A 9 1.75 2.62 -0.18
C ASP A 9 2.45 1.53 0.66
N MET A 10 2.18 1.50 1.98
CA MET A 10 2.78 0.50 2.88
C MET A 10 2.10 -0.88 2.73
N ASN A 11 2.92 -1.89 2.41
CA ASN A 11 2.42 -3.22 2.11
C ASN A 11 1.88 -3.93 3.36
N ASN A 12 0.64 -4.42 3.28
CA ASN A 12 -0.05 -5.15 4.36
C ASN A 12 0.04 -4.42 5.71
N PHE A 13 -0.14 -3.10 5.71
CA PHE A 13 0.31 -2.19 6.75
C PHE A 13 0.10 -2.68 8.19
N TYR A 14 -1.13 -2.93 8.64
CA TYR A 14 -1.36 -3.32 10.04
C TYR A 14 -0.68 -4.65 10.39
N ALA A 15 -0.78 -5.66 9.52
CA ALA A 15 -0.15 -6.95 9.76
C ALA A 15 1.39 -6.84 9.79
N SER A 16 1.96 -5.96 8.96
CA SER A 16 3.39 -5.66 8.97
C SER A 16 3.80 -4.95 10.26
N VAL A 17 3.01 -4.00 10.77
CA VAL A 17 3.26 -3.35 12.07
C VAL A 17 3.18 -4.35 13.22
N GLU A 18 2.16 -5.21 13.27
CA GLU A 18 2.06 -6.27 14.30
C GLU A 18 3.28 -7.19 14.26
N CYS A 19 3.74 -7.59 13.07
CA CYS A 19 4.97 -8.39 12.92
C CYS A 19 6.25 -7.64 13.32
N MET A 20 6.23 -6.31 13.37
CA MET A 20 7.34 -5.51 13.88
C MET A 20 7.29 -5.37 15.40
N LEU A 21 6.10 -5.28 15.99
CA LEU A 21 5.91 -5.26 17.45
C LEU A 21 6.22 -6.62 18.07
N ASP A 22 5.81 -7.71 17.44
CA ASP A 22 6.15 -9.08 17.82
C ASP A 22 6.81 -9.82 16.64
N PRO A 23 8.15 -9.88 16.60
CA PRO A 23 8.88 -10.58 15.55
C PRO A 23 8.59 -12.07 15.44
N THR A 24 8.03 -12.70 16.47
CA THR A 24 7.69 -14.14 16.43
C THR A 24 6.55 -14.41 15.44
N LEU A 25 5.68 -13.42 15.20
CA LEU A 25 4.55 -13.48 14.27
C LEU A 25 4.98 -13.67 12.81
N LYS A 26 6.20 -13.25 12.44
CA LYS A 26 6.72 -13.38 11.05
C LYS A 26 6.77 -14.82 10.55
N LYS A 27 6.76 -15.80 11.46
CA LYS A 27 6.81 -17.23 11.15
C LYS A 27 5.45 -17.85 10.82
N TYR A 28 4.36 -17.11 11.03
CA TYR A 28 3.00 -17.63 10.94
C TYR A 28 2.16 -16.86 9.90
N PRO A 29 1.10 -17.48 9.34
CA PRO A 29 0.04 -16.73 8.68
C PRO A 29 -0.71 -15.89 9.72
N VAL A 30 -0.70 -14.57 9.54
CA VAL A 30 -1.28 -13.62 10.51
C VAL A 30 -2.38 -12.79 9.86
N ALA A 31 -3.48 -12.60 10.59
CA ALA A 31 -4.54 -11.66 10.27
C ALA A 31 -4.81 -10.73 11.47
N VAL A 32 -4.88 -9.43 11.19
CA VAL A 32 -5.39 -8.44 12.13
C VAL A 32 -6.90 -8.40 11.97
N CYS A 33 -7.65 -8.70 13.03
CA CYS A 33 -9.10 -8.78 12.97
C CYS A 33 -9.75 -7.87 14.02
N GLY A 34 -10.87 -7.24 13.67
CA GLY A 34 -11.70 -6.53 14.65
C GLY A 34 -12.36 -7.46 15.66
N SER A 35 -12.94 -6.90 16.72
CA SER A 35 -13.56 -7.67 17.80
C SER A 35 -14.82 -8.41 17.32
N VAL A 36 -14.85 -9.73 17.53
CA VAL A 36 -16.03 -10.57 17.23
C VAL A 36 -17.18 -10.24 18.18
N GLU A 37 -16.87 -9.98 19.45
CA GLU A 37 -17.86 -9.67 20.49
C GLU A 37 -18.58 -8.34 20.20
N GLU A 38 -17.85 -7.36 19.65
CA GLU A 38 -18.40 -6.07 19.23
C GLU A 38 -19.04 -6.11 17.83
N ARG A 39 -19.24 -7.31 17.25
CA ARG A 39 -19.78 -7.51 15.89
C ARG A 39 -18.92 -6.89 14.76
N HIS A 40 -17.65 -6.65 15.02
CA HIS A 40 -16.64 -6.19 14.07
C HIS A 40 -15.63 -7.28 13.69
N GLY A 41 -16.02 -8.56 13.83
CA GLY A 41 -15.17 -9.74 13.63
C GLY A 41 -14.81 -10.04 12.17
N ILE A 42 -14.18 -9.08 11.49
CA ILE A 42 -13.68 -9.19 10.12
C ILE A 42 -12.16 -9.00 10.07
N VAL A 43 -11.53 -9.54 9.04
CA VAL A 43 -10.11 -9.32 8.72
C VAL A 43 -9.93 -7.89 8.22
N LEU A 44 -9.15 -7.10 8.95
CA LEU A 44 -8.76 -5.73 8.60
C LEU A 44 -7.51 -5.75 7.71
N ALA A 45 -6.51 -6.54 8.10
CA ALA A 45 -5.28 -6.74 7.35
C ALA A 45 -4.74 -8.15 7.54
N LYS A 46 -3.78 -8.55 6.71
CA LYS A 46 -3.19 -9.88 6.72
C LYS A 46 -1.80 -9.84 6.13
N ASN A 47 -0.90 -10.69 6.61
CA ASN A 47 0.42 -10.82 6.01
C ASN A 47 0.37 -11.65 4.72
N TYR A 48 1.49 -11.70 3.99
CA TYR A 48 1.57 -12.44 2.73
C TYR A 48 1.35 -13.95 2.90
N ALA A 49 1.78 -14.52 4.01
CA ALA A 49 1.54 -15.93 4.32
C ALA A 49 0.04 -16.23 4.42
N ALA A 50 -0.74 -15.44 5.17
CA ALA A 50 -2.19 -15.59 5.24
C ALA A 50 -2.87 -15.32 3.89
N LYS A 51 -2.40 -14.31 3.13
CA LYS A 51 -2.90 -14.04 1.76
C LYS A 51 -2.72 -15.22 0.82
N ALA A 52 -1.61 -15.96 0.93
CA ALA A 52 -1.35 -17.16 0.12
C ALA A 52 -2.37 -18.29 0.36
N PHE A 53 -2.98 -18.34 1.55
CA PHE A 53 -4.10 -19.25 1.87
C PHE A 53 -5.48 -18.70 1.43
N GLY A 54 -5.53 -17.59 0.72
CA GLY A 54 -6.79 -17.00 0.22
C GLY A 54 -7.56 -16.19 1.27
N VAL A 55 -6.99 -15.93 2.44
CA VAL A 55 -7.56 -14.99 3.41
C VAL A 55 -7.65 -13.61 2.73
N ALA A 56 -8.78 -12.94 2.86
CA ALA A 56 -9.09 -11.66 2.22
C ALA A 56 -9.48 -10.60 3.26
N THR A 57 -9.22 -9.33 2.95
CA THR A 57 -9.73 -8.23 3.79
C THR A 57 -11.25 -8.19 3.66
N GLY A 58 -11.96 -8.04 4.78
CA GLY A 58 -13.41 -8.11 4.84
C GLY A 58 -13.97 -9.53 5.03
N ASP A 59 -13.14 -10.58 5.00
CA ASP A 59 -13.58 -11.91 5.43
C ASP A 59 -14.03 -11.86 6.89
N ALA A 60 -15.11 -12.57 7.24
CA ALA A 60 -15.41 -12.83 8.63
C ALA A 60 -14.32 -13.73 9.26
N VAL A 61 -14.04 -13.54 10.54
CA VAL A 61 -13.01 -14.31 11.28
C VAL A 61 -13.16 -15.83 11.09
N TRP A 62 -14.39 -16.34 11.12
CA TRP A 62 -14.64 -17.77 10.92
C TRP A 62 -14.32 -18.24 9.49
N GLN A 63 -14.58 -17.41 8.47
CA GLN A 63 -14.22 -17.71 7.08
C GLN A 63 -12.71 -17.72 6.90
N ALA A 64 -12.01 -16.75 7.49
CA ALA A 64 -10.55 -16.69 7.45
C ALA A 64 -9.91 -17.94 8.10
N LYS A 65 -10.43 -18.38 9.25
CA LYS A 65 -9.99 -19.63 9.91
C LYS A 65 -10.31 -20.90 9.11
N GLN A 66 -11.41 -20.91 8.34
CA GLN A 66 -11.70 -22.03 7.44
C GLN A 66 -10.69 -22.12 6.29
N LYS A 67 -10.27 -20.97 5.75
CA LYS A 67 -9.27 -20.89 4.68
C LYS A 67 -7.85 -21.24 5.15
N CYS A 68 -7.51 -20.85 6.38
CA CYS A 68 -6.20 -21.11 6.98
C CYS A 68 -6.38 -21.60 8.44
N LYS A 69 -6.21 -22.91 8.66
CA LYS A 69 -6.43 -23.54 9.98
C LYS A 69 -5.45 -23.03 11.05
N ASP A 70 -4.21 -22.77 10.65
CA ASP A 70 -3.13 -22.28 11.52
C ASP A 70 -3.06 -20.74 11.57
N LEU A 71 -4.15 -20.05 11.18
CA LEU A 71 -4.20 -18.59 11.14
C LEU A 71 -4.11 -18.01 12.56
N VAL A 72 -3.05 -17.23 12.79
CA VAL A 72 -2.89 -16.43 14.01
C VAL A 72 -3.70 -15.14 13.84
N ILE A 73 -4.61 -14.92 14.79
CA ILE A 73 -5.42 -13.70 14.83
C ILE A 73 -4.89 -12.80 15.92
N VAL A 74 -4.64 -11.54 15.55
CA VAL A 74 -4.21 -10.49 16.48
C VAL A 74 -5.22 -9.34 16.49
N PRO A 75 -5.47 -8.70 17.65
CA PRO A 75 -6.31 -7.51 17.73
C PRO A 75 -5.59 -6.30 17.13
N PRO A 76 -6.33 -5.27 16.66
CA PRO A 76 -5.73 -4.08 16.10
C PRO A 76 -5.16 -3.14 17.17
N HIS A 77 -3.91 -2.71 17.00
CA HIS A 77 -3.27 -1.65 17.82
C HIS A 77 -3.21 -0.31 17.07
N TYR A 78 -4.34 0.39 16.99
CA TYR A 78 -4.47 1.64 16.18
C TYR A 78 -3.47 2.74 16.56
N GLU A 79 -3.11 2.87 17.84
CA GLU A 79 -2.12 3.86 18.28
C GLU A 79 -0.75 3.61 17.64
N GLU A 80 -0.33 2.36 17.55
CA GLU A 80 0.91 1.98 16.86
C GLU A 80 0.79 2.22 15.36
N TYR A 81 -0.35 1.94 14.73
CA TYR A 81 -0.55 2.21 13.30
C TYR A 81 -0.44 3.71 12.99
N ILE A 82 -1.02 4.57 13.84
CA ILE A 82 -0.89 6.03 13.70
C ILE A 82 0.55 6.48 13.88
N LYS A 83 1.29 5.90 14.84
CA LYS A 83 2.71 6.18 15.07
C LYS A 83 3.57 5.79 13.86
N TYR A 84 3.44 4.57 13.34
CA TYR A 84 4.18 4.14 12.14
C TYR A 84 3.81 4.98 10.91
N SER A 85 2.54 5.38 10.75
CA SER A 85 2.11 6.31 9.69
C SER A 85 2.83 7.66 9.79
N LYS A 86 2.92 8.24 10.99
CA LYS A 86 3.66 9.50 11.24
C LYS A 86 5.16 9.34 10.98
N LEU A 87 5.76 8.22 11.35
CA LEU A 87 7.16 7.92 11.08
C LEU A 87 7.43 7.80 9.57
N ALA A 88 6.57 7.10 8.83
CA ALA A 88 6.69 7.03 7.38
C ALA A 88 6.57 8.42 6.73
N ARG A 89 5.62 9.24 7.17
CA ARG A 89 5.48 10.62 6.70
C ARG A 89 6.69 11.49 7.02
N SER A 90 7.35 11.29 8.17
CA SER A 90 8.57 12.03 8.49
C SER A 90 9.73 11.68 7.56
N VAL A 91 9.81 10.44 7.06
CA VAL A 91 10.73 10.04 5.99
C VAL A 91 10.36 10.74 4.68
N TYR A 92 9.08 10.73 4.30
CA TYR A 92 8.60 11.38 3.07
C TYR A 92 8.93 12.88 3.05
N SER A 93 8.75 13.56 4.18
CA SER A 93 9.03 14.99 4.34
C SER A 93 10.50 15.38 4.21
N ARG A 94 11.44 14.41 4.17
CA ARG A 94 12.85 14.68 3.87
C ARG A 94 13.08 15.02 2.40
N PHE A 95 12.21 14.54 1.51
CA PHE A 95 12.36 14.67 0.05
C PHE A 95 11.52 15.80 -0.54
N THR A 96 10.40 16.15 0.09
CA THR A 96 9.53 17.24 -0.35
C THR A 96 8.68 17.75 0.82
N ASP A 97 8.32 19.03 0.77
CA ASP A 97 7.32 19.64 1.65
C ASP A 97 5.87 19.37 1.18
N GLN A 98 5.70 18.89 -0.06
CA GLN A 98 4.40 18.56 -0.65
C GLN A 98 4.04 17.09 -0.44
N VAL A 99 3.63 16.75 0.78
CA VAL A 99 3.17 15.41 1.17
C VAL A 99 1.66 15.44 1.44
N GLU A 100 0.90 14.65 0.70
CA GLU A 100 -0.55 14.56 0.81
C GLU A 100 -0.98 13.14 1.24
N PRO A 101 -1.49 12.95 2.47
CA PRO A 101 -1.91 11.64 2.94
C PRO A 101 -3.23 11.20 2.28
N TYR A 102 -3.33 9.90 1.97
CA TYR A 102 -4.52 9.23 1.45
C TYR A 102 -4.91 8.02 2.31
N GLY A 103 -5.03 8.25 3.62
CA GLY A 103 -5.21 7.18 4.61
C GLY A 103 -4.02 7.08 5.56
N MET A 104 -3.93 5.96 6.29
CA MET A 104 -2.83 5.74 7.23
C MET A 104 -1.56 5.27 6.53
N ASP A 105 -1.69 4.48 5.49
CA ASP A 105 -0.60 3.80 4.80
C ASP A 105 -0.21 4.37 3.45
N GLU A 106 -1.02 5.28 2.91
CA GLU A 106 -0.85 5.83 1.58
C GLU A 106 -0.57 7.33 1.62
N CYS A 107 0.36 7.80 0.78
CA CYS A 107 0.68 9.23 0.59
C CYS A 107 1.05 9.52 -0.86
N TRP A 108 0.57 10.64 -1.40
CA TRP A 108 1.17 11.26 -2.58
C TRP A 108 2.28 12.22 -2.17
N LEU A 109 3.37 12.22 -2.94
CA LEU A 109 4.48 13.15 -2.79
C LEU A 109 4.68 13.85 -4.13
N ASP A 110 4.62 15.18 -4.15
CA ASP A 110 5.05 15.96 -5.31
C ASP A 110 6.53 16.31 -5.16
N ILE A 111 7.38 15.66 -5.96
CA ILE A 111 8.84 15.85 -5.95
C ILE A 111 9.29 16.66 -7.17
N SER A 112 8.38 17.38 -7.84
CA SER A 112 8.70 18.23 -8.98
C SER A 112 9.71 19.31 -8.59
N GLY A 113 10.77 19.49 -9.38
CA GLY A 113 11.79 20.51 -9.14
C GLY A 113 12.89 20.09 -8.16
N THR A 114 12.82 18.88 -7.60
CA THR A 114 13.83 18.34 -6.68
C THR A 114 14.93 17.55 -7.39
N GLU A 115 14.91 17.47 -8.72
CA GLU A 115 15.76 16.57 -9.50
C GLU A 115 17.26 16.87 -9.34
N LYS A 116 17.62 18.14 -9.12
CA LYS A 116 19.01 18.53 -8.87
C LYS A 116 19.52 18.11 -7.49
N LEU A 117 18.62 17.92 -6.52
CA LEU A 117 18.97 17.54 -5.15
C LEU A 117 19.03 16.01 -5.02
N TYR A 118 18.02 15.31 -5.55
CA TYR A 118 17.83 13.88 -5.28
C TYR A 118 17.92 12.99 -6.53
N GLY A 119 18.06 13.57 -7.72
CA GLY A 119 18.13 12.83 -8.98
C GLY A 119 16.75 12.49 -9.56
N SER A 120 16.66 11.36 -10.27
CA SER A 120 15.42 10.99 -10.96
C SER A 120 14.30 10.60 -9.98
N PRO A 121 13.01 10.80 -10.34
CA PRO A 121 11.89 10.35 -9.52
C PRO A 121 11.92 8.87 -9.14
N GLU A 122 12.40 8.01 -10.04
CA GLU A 122 12.59 6.58 -9.76
C GLU A 122 13.69 6.33 -8.72
N ARG A 123 14.78 7.10 -8.76
CA ARG A 123 15.83 7.02 -7.73
C ARG A 123 15.28 7.43 -6.37
N VAL A 124 14.53 8.53 -6.30
CA VAL A 124 13.87 8.98 -5.06
C VAL A 124 12.93 7.90 -4.52
N ALA A 125 12.13 7.28 -5.39
CA ALA A 125 11.25 6.17 -5.00
C ALA A 125 12.02 4.98 -4.40
N ASN A 126 13.15 4.59 -5.01
CA ASN A 126 14.03 3.54 -4.49
C ASN A 126 14.61 3.92 -3.13
N GLU A 127 15.10 5.14 -3.00
CA GLU A 127 15.71 5.62 -1.75
C GLU A 127 14.69 5.65 -0.60
N ILE A 128 13.48 6.19 -0.83
CA ILE A 128 12.41 6.16 0.17
C ILE A 128 12.08 4.72 0.56
N LYS A 129 11.96 3.81 -0.41
CA LYS A 129 11.64 2.40 -0.15
C LYS A 129 12.68 1.74 0.76
N GLU A 130 13.97 1.93 0.47
CA GLU A 130 15.05 1.37 1.28
C GLU A 130 15.13 2.02 2.67
N ILE A 131 14.90 3.34 2.78
CA ILE A 131 14.87 4.04 4.09
C ILE A 131 13.71 3.53 4.95
N ILE A 132 12.50 3.40 4.40
CA ILE A 132 11.34 2.86 5.14
C ILE A 132 11.61 1.44 5.61
N LYS A 133 12.24 0.61 4.76
CA LYS A 133 12.63 -0.76 5.09
C LYS A 133 13.67 -0.82 6.19
N PHE A 134 14.68 0.05 6.13
CA PHE A 134 15.75 0.10 7.12
C PHE A 134 15.30 0.68 8.46
N GLU A 135 14.65 1.84 8.46
CA GLU A 135 14.29 2.57 9.68
C GLU A 135 13.03 2.00 10.36
N LEU A 136 12.04 1.56 9.58
CA LEU A 136 10.73 1.12 10.13
C LEU A 136 10.53 -0.39 10.05
N GLY A 137 11.36 -1.12 9.30
CA GLY A 137 11.17 -2.55 9.06
C GLY A 137 9.95 -2.89 8.20
N LEU A 138 9.34 -1.87 7.57
CA LEU A 138 8.16 -2.00 6.71
C LEU A 138 8.58 -1.96 5.24
N THR A 139 7.80 -2.57 4.34
CA THR A 139 8.02 -2.41 2.90
C THR A 139 6.93 -1.54 2.31
N ILE A 140 7.27 -0.75 1.30
CA ILE A 140 6.31 0.03 0.52
C ILE A 140 6.34 -0.39 -0.95
N SER A 141 5.25 -0.17 -1.65
CA SER A 141 5.23 -0.16 -3.11
C SER A 141 5.02 1.27 -3.58
N VAL A 142 5.77 1.70 -4.60
CA VAL A 142 5.77 3.10 -5.05
C VAL A 142 5.44 3.18 -6.53
N GLY A 143 4.44 3.98 -6.87
CA GLY A 143 4.17 4.35 -8.26
C GLY A 143 4.72 5.74 -8.56
N VAL A 144 5.39 5.87 -9.69
CA VAL A 144 6.02 7.12 -10.15
C VAL A 144 5.34 7.54 -11.43
N SER A 145 4.75 8.74 -11.47
CA SER A 145 4.12 9.23 -12.69
C SER A 145 4.01 10.76 -12.75
N PHE A 146 3.41 11.28 -13.81
CA PHE A 146 3.20 12.72 -14.04
C PHE A 146 1.88 13.26 -13.49
N ASN A 147 1.08 12.39 -12.86
CA ASN A 147 -0.15 12.73 -12.15
C ASN A 147 -0.47 11.70 -11.04
N LYS A 148 -1.34 12.09 -10.10
CA LYS A 148 -1.72 11.28 -8.94
C LYS A 148 -2.40 9.96 -9.29
N ILE A 149 -3.25 9.94 -10.33
CA ILE A 149 -4.06 8.79 -10.70
C ILE A 149 -3.15 7.65 -11.19
N PHE A 150 -2.21 7.97 -12.09
CA PHE A 150 -1.27 6.99 -12.61
C PHE A 150 -0.20 6.62 -11.59
N ALA A 151 0.21 7.54 -10.72
CA ALA A 151 1.07 7.19 -9.60
C ALA A 151 0.39 6.15 -8.68
N LYS A 152 -0.88 6.35 -8.32
CA LYS A 152 -1.62 5.36 -7.51
C LYS A 152 -1.80 4.02 -8.23
N LEU A 153 -2.19 4.04 -9.51
CA LEU A 153 -2.25 2.82 -10.31
C LEU A 153 -0.90 2.07 -10.29
N GLY A 154 0.21 2.79 -10.48
CA GLY A 154 1.56 2.22 -10.50
C GLY A 154 1.95 1.51 -9.20
N SER A 155 1.60 2.06 -8.03
CA SER A 155 1.91 1.40 -6.75
C SER A 155 1.13 0.10 -6.54
N ASP A 156 -0.03 -0.05 -7.19
CA ASP A 156 -0.88 -1.23 -7.09
C ASP A 156 -0.46 -2.36 -8.06
N MET A 157 0.19 -2.04 -9.19
CA MET A 157 0.52 -3.00 -10.25
C MET A 157 1.49 -4.12 -9.84
N LYS A 158 2.43 -3.87 -8.91
CA LYS A 158 3.56 -4.79 -8.62
C LYS A 158 3.79 -5.08 -7.14
N LYS A 159 2.77 -5.03 -6.27
CA LYS A 159 2.96 -5.30 -4.82
C LYS A 159 3.43 -6.75 -4.55
N PRO A 160 4.28 -7.01 -3.52
CA PRO A 160 5.00 -6.08 -2.62
C PRO A 160 6.32 -5.50 -3.13
N ASP A 161 6.83 -4.51 -2.37
CA ASP A 161 8.24 -4.04 -2.35
C ASP A 161 8.79 -3.61 -3.72
N ALA A 162 7.92 -3.02 -4.55
CA ALA A 162 8.22 -2.72 -5.94
C ALA A 162 8.03 -1.25 -6.30
N ILE A 163 8.67 -0.86 -7.39
CA ILE A 163 8.53 0.47 -8.00
C ILE A 163 8.01 0.30 -9.41
N THR A 164 7.01 1.11 -9.76
CA THR A 164 6.44 1.14 -11.11
C THR A 164 6.50 2.56 -11.63
N VAL A 165 7.28 2.77 -12.69
CA VAL A 165 7.35 4.05 -13.40
C VAL A 165 6.38 4.06 -14.57
N ILE A 166 5.51 5.07 -14.63
CA ILE A 166 4.57 5.33 -15.73
C ILE A 166 4.88 6.71 -16.28
N GLU A 167 5.63 6.74 -17.38
CA GLU A 167 6.11 7.97 -18.00
C GLU A 167 5.03 8.60 -18.90
N LYS A 168 5.13 9.91 -19.10
CA LYS A 168 4.15 10.67 -19.90
C LYS A 168 4.10 10.25 -21.36
N ASP A 169 5.21 9.80 -21.91
CA ASP A 169 5.31 9.48 -23.33
C ASP A 169 4.88 8.03 -23.62
N THR A 170 4.99 7.13 -22.63
CA THR A 170 4.75 5.68 -22.77
C THR A 170 3.58 5.15 -21.94
N PHE A 171 2.82 6.02 -21.25
CA PHE A 171 1.74 5.56 -20.36
C PHE A 171 0.67 4.73 -21.08
N ARG A 172 0.37 5.04 -22.35
CA ARG A 172 -0.67 4.34 -23.12
C ARG A 172 -0.34 2.85 -23.26
N ASP A 173 0.92 2.54 -23.53
CA ASP A 173 1.40 1.17 -23.70
C ASP A 173 1.21 0.32 -22.44
N LYS A 174 1.28 0.97 -21.26
CA LYS A 174 1.11 0.31 -19.96
C LYS A 174 -0.33 0.29 -19.47
N ILE A 175 -1.14 1.29 -19.81
CA ILE A 175 -2.45 1.54 -19.17
C ILE A 175 -3.63 1.11 -20.05
N TRP A 176 -3.57 1.29 -21.38
CA TRP A 176 -4.78 1.12 -22.22
C TRP A 176 -5.34 -0.30 -22.22
N GLY A 177 -4.49 -1.31 -21.98
CA GLY A 177 -4.91 -2.70 -21.89
C GLY A 177 -5.40 -3.14 -20.51
N LEU A 178 -5.35 -2.26 -19.50
CA LEU A 178 -5.76 -2.61 -18.14
C LEU A 178 -7.29 -2.54 -17.99
N PRO A 179 -7.89 -3.42 -17.18
CA PRO A 179 -9.28 -3.30 -16.78
C PRO A 179 -9.60 -1.92 -16.19
N ALA A 180 -10.75 -1.36 -16.54
CA ALA A 180 -11.20 -0.09 -15.95
C ALA A 180 -11.30 -0.15 -14.42
N ALA A 181 -11.59 -1.32 -13.85
CA ALA A 181 -11.67 -1.59 -12.42
C ALA A 181 -10.36 -1.29 -11.66
N ASP A 182 -9.22 -1.31 -12.34
CA ASP A 182 -7.92 -1.02 -11.73
C ASP A 182 -7.72 0.49 -11.52
N LEU A 183 -8.52 1.33 -12.18
CA LEU A 183 -8.44 2.78 -12.06
C LEU A 183 -9.05 3.26 -10.74
N LEU A 184 -8.35 4.19 -10.08
CA LEU A 184 -8.85 4.87 -8.90
C LEU A 184 -10.24 5.48 -9.15
N GLY A 185 -11.21 5.09 -8.32
CA GLY A 185 -12.59 5.59 -8.38
C GLY A 185 -13.55 4.67 -9.15
N VAL A 186 -13.06 3.63 -9.83
CA VAL A 186 -13.93 2.64 -10.51
C VAL A 186 -14.24 1.49 -9.56
N GLY A 187 -15.33 1.66 -8.78
CA GLY A 187 -15.82 0.61 -7.88
C GLY A 187 -16.66 -0.46 -8.58
N ARG A 188 -17.05 -1.49 -7.83
CA ARG A 188 -17.87 -2.63 -8.31
C ARG A 188 -19.17 -2.24 -9.02
N ALA A 189 -19.78 -1.11 -8.65
CA ALA A 189 -21.01 -0.63 -9.29
C ALA A 189 -20.70 -0.02 -10.66
N THR A 190 -19.70 0.86 -10.74
CA THR A 190 -19.25 1.47 -11.99
C THR A 190 -18.71 0.44 -12.97
N GLN A 191 -17.92 -0.54 -12.50
CA GLN A 191 -17.40 -1.61 -13.34
C GLN A 191 -18.53 -2.38 -14.04
N ARG A 192 -19.59 -2.74 -13.30
CA ARG A 192 -20.76 -3.43 -13.87
C ARG A 192 -21.45 -2.64 -14.98
N VAL A 193 -21.44 -1.31 -14.88
CA VAL A 193 -21.99 -0.45 -15.93
C VAL A 193 -21.05 -0.42 -17.13
N LEU A 194 -19.73 -0.30 -16.92
CA LEU A 194 -18.75 -0.28 -18.00
C LEU A 194 -18.68 -1.61 -18.76
N ASP A 195 -18.82 -2.74 -18.07
CA ASP A 195 -18.86 -4.08 -18.68
C ASP A 195 -20.08 -4.32 -19.60
N SER A 196 -21.07 -3.41 -19.56
CA SER A 196 -22.25 -3.50 -20.42
C SER A 196 -22.10 -2.82 -21.79
N TYR A 197 -20.98 -2.11 -22.01
CA TYR A 197 -20.61 -1.49 -23.28
C TYR A 197 -19.59 -2.34 -24.04
#